data_AF-A0A832GIY8-F1
#
_entry.id   AF-A0A832GIY8-F1
#
_cell.length_a   1.000
_cell.length_b   1.000
_cell.length_c   1.000
_cell.angle_alpha   90.00
_cell.angle_beta   90.00
_cell.angle_gamma   90.00
#
_symmetry.space_group_name_H-M   'P 1'
#
loop_
_entity.id
_entity.type
_entity.pdbx_description
1 polymer ?
#
loop_
_entity_poly.entity_id
_entity_poly.type
_entity_poly.pdbx_seq_one_letter_code
_entity_poly.pdbx_strand_id
1 'polypeptide(L)' 'MFIDAVELYHVAMPLISPWRTAYGEDATVASILVRLHSGGQSAWAESSP' A
#
# COMPACT_ATOMS: atom_id res chain seq x y z
N MET A 1 9.63 15.28 17.49
CA MET A 1 9.48 14.90 16.07
C MET A 1 8.04 15.18 15.68
N PHE A 2 7.79 15.94 14.62
CA PHE A 2 6.45 16.26 14.09
C PHE A 2 6.34 15.77 12.65
N ILE A 3 5.18 15.23 12.28
CA ILE A 3 4.89 14.86 10.90
C ILE A 3 4.19 16.03 10.23
N ASP A 4 4.76 16.52 9.13
CA ASP A 4 4.28 17.69 8.39
C ASP A 4 3.14 17.31 7.42
N ALA A 5 3.22 16.12 6.82
CA ALA A 5 2.22 15.64 5.88
C ALA A 5 2.17 14.10 5.82
N VAL A 6 1.00 13.59 5.42
CA VAL A 6 0.74 12.18 5.15
C VAL A 6 0.07 12.07 3.78
N GLU A 7 0.65 11.26 2.90
CA GLU A 7 0.04 10.90 1.63
C GLU A 7 -0.34 9.41 1.64
N LEU A 8 -1.52 9.10 1.10
CA LEU A 8 -2.05 7.75 1.02
C LEU A 8 -2.29 7.40 -0.45
N TYR A 9 -1.78 6.24 -0.86
CA TYR A 9 -1.94 5.71 -2.20
C TYR A 9 -2.61 4.36 -2.11
N HIS A 10 -3.79 4.22 -2.71
CA HIS A 10 -4.39 2.91 -2.93
C HIS A 10 -3.82 2.34 -4.24
N VAL A 11 -3.13 1.21 -4.14
CA VAL A 11 -2.48 0.54 -5.26
C VAL A 11 -3.11 -0.82 -5.44
N ALA A 12 -3.53 -1.12 -6.66
CA ALA A 12 -3.95 -2.45 -7.07
C ALA A 12 -2.88 -3.04 -7.98
N MET A 13 -1.91 -3.77 -7.41
CA MET A 13 -0.84 -4.39 -8.21
C MET A 13 -1.35 -5.67 -8.87
N PRO A 14 -1.32 -5.80 -10.21
CA PRO A 14 -1.78 -7.01 -10.88
C PRO A 14 -0.87 -8.20 -10.59
N LEU A 15 -1.48 -9.34 -10.23
CA LEU A 15 -0.77 -10.62 -10.13
C LEU A 15 -0.57 -11.24 -11.52
N ILE A 16 0.48 -12.03 -11.68
CA ILE A 16 0.75 -12.77 -12.94
C ILE A 16 -0.41 -13.72 -13.27
N SER A 17 -1.03 -14.29 -12.24
CA SER A 17 -2.26 -15.08 -12.32
C SER A 17 -3.08 -14.87 -11.05
N PRO A 18 -4.43 -14.96 -11.09
CA PRO A 18 -5.25 -14.80 -9.90
C PRO A 18 -4.86 -15.77 -8.79
N TRP A 19 -4.73 -15.25 -7.57
CA TRP A 19 -4.56 -16.06 -6.37
C TRP A 19 -5.91 -16.66 -5.99
N ARG A 20 -6.01 -17.99 -5.95
CA ARG A 20 -7.27 -18.71 -5.70
C ARG A 20 -7.22 -19.47 -4.39
N THR A 21 -8.27 -19.34 -3.59
CA THR A 21 -8.47 -20.09 -2.35
C THR A 21 -9.89 -20.65 -2.28
N ALA A 22 -10.23 -21.32 -1.19
CA ALA A 22 -11.59 -21.80 -0.96
C ALA A 22 -12.63 -20.67 -0.78
N TYR A 23 -12.20 -19.44 -0.47
CA TYR A 23 -13.08 -18.30 -0.24
C TYR A 23 -13.21 -17.35 -1.43
N GLY A 24 -12.44 -17.53 -2.50
CA GLY A 24 -12.53 -16.69 -3.69
C GLY A 24 -11.25 -16.63 -4.49
N GLU A 25 -11.16 -15.62 -5.34
CA GLU A 25 -9.96 -15.31 -6.10
C GLU A 25 -9.66 -13.82 -6.09
N ASP A 26 -8.38 -13.49 -6.00
CA ASP A 26 -7.88 -12.12 -6.09
C ASP A 26 -6.95 -12.00 -7.32
N ALA A 27 -7.25 -11.08 -8.22
CA ALA A 27 -6.43 -10.79 -9.40
C ALA A 27 -5.32 -9.76 -9.13
N THR A 28 -5.39 -9.07 -7.99
CA THR A 28 -4.48 -7.99 -7.63
C THR A 28 -4.13 -8.06 -6.14
N VAL A 29 -2.93 -7.60 -5.78
CA VAL A 29 -2.63 -7.25 -4.39
C VAL A 29 -3.12 -5.82 -4.16
N ALA A 30 -4.10 -5.65 -3.29
CA ALA A 30 -4.54 -4.35 -2.82
C ALA A 30 -3.62 -3.90 -1.68
N SER A 31 -2.91 -2.79 -1.88
CA SER A 31 -2.02 -2.20 -0.88
C SER A 31 -2.38 -0.73 -0.65
N ILE A 32 -2.19 -0.27 0.58
CA ILE A 32 -2.07 1.15 0.91
C ILE A 32 -0.59 1.47 1.10
N LEU A 33 -0.05 2.33 0.24
CA LEU A 33 1.27 2.93 0.47
C LEU A 33 1.09 4.25 1.20
N VAL A 34 1.86 4.44 2.27
CA VAL A 34 1.88 5.64 3.09
C VAL A 34 3.21 6.34 2.90
N ARG A 35 3.17 7.63 2.57
CA ARG A 35 4.35 8.50 2.60
C ARG A 35 4.18 9.53 3.70
N LEU A 36 5.08 9.50 4.68
CA LEU A 36 5.17 10.51 5.73
C LEU A 36 6.26 11.51 5.40
N HIS A 37 6.01 12.79 5.68
CA HIS A 37 7.01 13.85 5.58
C HIS A 37 7.28 14.48 6.95
N SER A 38 8.54 14.73 7.26
CA SER A 38 8.96 15.39 8.51
C SER A 38 10.30 16.10 8.29
N GLY A 39 10.33 17.42 8.41
CA GLY A 39 11.56 18.22 8.33
C GLY A 39 12.31 18.04 7.01
N GLY A 40 11.59 17.94 5.89
CA GLY A 40 12.16 17.73 4.55
C GLY A 40 12.58 16.29 4.24
N GLN A 41 12.41 15.35 5.18
CA GLN A 41 12.64 13.93 4.95
C GLN A 41 11.32 13.23 4.60
N SER A 42 11.41 12.13 3.83
CA SER A 42 10.27 11.26 3.55
C SER A 42 10.55 9.83 4.04
N ALA A 43 9.53 9.19 4.59
CA ALA A 43 9.52 7.77 4.92
C ALA A 43 8.33 7.07 4.25
N TRP A 44 8.52 5.82 3.82
CA TRP A 44 7.50 5.01 3.16
C TRP A 44 7.16 3.79 3.99
N ALA A 45 5.88 3.42 4.00
CA ALA A 45 5.37 2.20 4.59
C ALA A 45 4.28 1.58 3.71
N GLU A 46 4.05 0.29 3.86
CA GLU A 46 3.02 -0.46 3.15
C GLU A 46 2.12 -1.20 4.14
N SER A 47 0.82 -1.26 3.83
CA SER A 47 -0.14 -2.16 4.47
C SER A 47 -0.93 -2.88 3.40
N SER A 48 -0.96 -4.21 3.47
CA SER A 48 -1.63 -5.10 2.51
C SER A 48 -2.39 -6.16 3.31
N PRO A 49 -3.72 -6.02 3.47
CA PRO A 49 -4.54 -6.91 4.29
C PRO A 49 -4.82 -8.27 3.64
#